data_AF-A0A956B2S4-F1
#
_entry.id   AF-A0A956B2S4-F1
#
_cell.length_a   1.000
_cell.length_b   1.000
_cell.length_c   1.000
_cell.angle_alpha   90.00
_cell.angle_beta   90.00
_cell.angle_gamma   90.00
#
_symmetry.space_group_name_H-M   'P 1'
#
loop_
_entity.id
_entity.type
_entity.pdbx_description
1 polymer ?
#
loop_
_entity_poly.entity_id
_entity_poly.type
_entity_poly.pdbx_seq_one_letter_code
_entity_poly.pdbx_strand_id
1 'polypeptide(L)'
;MSGARSYALHYESARRLLADHDAYLTHGGMLVPMGSELAPAPNDLVELRIEVPGGDTFTLPGRAGNLIPGRGLMLSFEPAAQPALGALQSYVTSAEFQARWDAEDAPGPEPRLTTIDLAEDEATDPSMPAPWAPGQAPAVADLAPPHAPDTAEEAPHAPGLALASDLLDMATEDVPATVVGDEVLAALEGGTDDLDSDDLDGLADPELDDDPDFGDDSREYGEAEVRPPRPGETYTVLVMKFTTVRAFAGLATAFAARGLFTVPVDDRDGIAAGSVAQLRLALPGFNVYEMWAQVEHVSDAGITVRVDPENESFRKAVLYPTTPPALKRIEREAQREDEPPTCLRITQERPKEDFDRLPIRRRLARMGMDDKINLALSGNREERMALAMDGNKAIHHYLLKNAKLTLDEVGFMARLPSLNPDVLDKIAESPGYTQNPTITKALVYNPKTPVKTAIRLLDRLPRSEVMNLAKRTTMNQRLVMAAKKKLERKTR
;
A
#
# COMPACT_ATOMS: atom_id res chain seq x y z
N MET A 1 8.19 27.48 5.05
CA MET A 1 6.82 26.96 4.98
C MET A 1 6.38 27.19 3.55
N SER A 2 6.43 26.17 2.69
CA SER A 2 5.93 26.28 1.31
C SER A 2 4.41 26.35 1.41
N GLY A 3 3.81 27.48 1.02
CA GLY A 3 2.36 27.64 1.03
C GLY A 3 1.72 26.64 0.08
N ALA A 4 0.55 26.09 0.44
CA ALA A 4 -0.23 25.25 -0.46
C ALA A 4 -0.49 26.03 -1.76
N ARG A 5 -0.13 25.44 -2.91
CA ARG A 5 -0.40 26.05 -4.22
C ARG A 5 -1.76 25.55 -4.71
N SER A 6 -2.59 26.47 -5.17
CA SER A 6 -3.92 26.15 -5.68
C SER A 6 -3.96 26.41 -7.19
N TYR A 7 -4.55 25.48 -7.95
CA TYR A 7 -4.70 25.57 -9.39
C TYR A 7 -6.16 25.32 -9.77
N ALA A 8 -6.65 25.96 -10.83
CA ALA A 8 -7.94 25.67 -11.45
C ALA A 8 -7.74 25.11 -12.86
N LEU A 9 -8.40 24.00 -13.15
CA LEU A 9 -8.41 23.33 -14.45
C LEU A 9 -9.81 23.42 -15.04
N HIS A 10 -9.92 24.15 -16.15
CA HIS A 10 -11.16 24.55 -16.78
C HIS A 10 -11.49 23.64 -17.96
N TYR A 11 -12.58 22.88 -17.87
CA TYR A 11 -13.07 22.03 -18.95
C TYR A 11 -14.19 22.73 -19.74
N GLU A 12 -13.95 22.97 -21.02
CA GLU A 12 -14.97 23.46 -21.96
C GLU A 12 -15.71 22.31 -22.66
N SER A 13 -15.12 21.11 -22.71
CA SER A 13 -15.67 19.94 -23.43
C SER A 13 -16.00 18.78 -22.50
N ALA A 14 -17.23 18.28 -22.61
CA ALA A 14 -17.70 17.10 -21.88
C ALA A 14 -16.91 15.85 -22.31
N ARG A 15 -16.60 15.71 -23.61
CA ARG A 15 -15.77 14.59 -24.12
C ARG A 15 -14.37 14.56 -23.52
N ARG A 16 -13.73 15.72 -23.32
CA ARG A 16 -12.40 15.82 -22.70
C ARG A 16 -12.44 15.49 -21.22
N LEU A 17 -13.45 15.99 -20.50
CA LEU A 17 -13.63 15.70 -19.09
C LEU A 17 -13.83 14.19 -18.86
N LEU A 18 -14.67 13.53 -19.66
CA LEU A 18 -14.89 12.08 -19.55
C LEU A 18 -13.61 11.28 -19.87
N ALA A 19 -12.85 11.68 -20.89
CA ALA A 19 -11.60 11.02 -21.24
C ALA A 19 -10.55 11.10 -20.11
N ASP A 20 -10.38 12.27 -19.50
CA ASP A 20 -9.47 12.45 -18.36
C ASP A 20 -9.99 11.78 -17.08
N HIS A 21 -11.32 11.76 -16.90
CA HIS A 21 -11.98 11.05 -15.82
C HIS A 21 -11.66 9.56 -15.85
N ASP A 22 -11.88 8.91 -16.99
CA ASP A 22 -11.67 7.48 -17.16
C ASP A 22 -10.18 7.12 -17.14
N ALA A 23 -9.32 7.98 -17.69
CA ALA A 23 -7.88 7.76 -17.73
C ALA A 23 -7.21 7.91 -16.36
N TYR A 24 -7.66 8.85 -15.51
CA TYR A 24 -6.92 9.23 -14.32
C TYR A 24 -7.76 9.33 -13.05
N LEU A 25 -8.88 10.06 -13.07
CA LEU A 25 -9.64 10.38 -11.85
C LEU A 25 -10.19 9.14 -11.15
N THR A 26 -10.57 8.10 -11.91
CA THR A 26 -10.98 6.78 -11.40
C THR A 26 -9.88 6.04 -10.64
N HIS A 27 -8.61 6.39 -10.87
CA HIS A 27 -7.43 5.77 -10.26
C HIS A 27 -6.84 6.59 -9.10
N GLY A 28 -7.54 7.65 -8.65
CA GLY A 28 -7.10 8.47 -7.52
C GLY A 28 -5.93 9.41 -7.82
N GLY A 29 -5.72 9.75 -9.09
CA GLY A 29 -4.72 10.74 -9.50
C GLY A 29 -5.12 11.48 -10.77
N MET A 30 -4.31 12.45 -11.19
CA MET A 30 -4.57 13.23 -12.40
C MET A 30 -3.27 13.77 -13.00
N LEU A 31 -3.14 13.67 -14.32
CA LEU A 31 -2.08 14.37 -15.03
C LEU A 31 -2.56 15.80 -15.32
N VAL A 32 -1.98 16.79 -14.65
CA VAL A 32 -2.32 18.20 -14.85
C VAL A 32 -1.35 18.83 -15.85
N PRO A 33 -1.82 19.37 -16.99
CA PRO A 33 -0.97 19.95 -18.02
C PRO A 33 -0.33 21.25 -17.52
N MET A 34 0.88 21.15 -16.97
CA MET A 34 1.65 22.30 -16.48
C MET A 34 3.12 22.23 -16.85
N GLY A 35 3.73 23.40 -17.03
CA GLY A 35 5.17 23.55 -17.28
C GLY A 35 6.00 23.48 -15.99
N SER A 36 7.32 23.29 -16.14
CA SER A 36 8.26 23.18 -15.02
C SER A 36 8.34 24.42 -14.13
N GLU A 37 8.01 25.60 -14.68
CA GLU A 37 8.01 26.88 -13.95
C GLU A 37 6.87 26.96 -12.93
N LEU A 38 5.74 26.31 -13.23
CA LEU A 38 4.53 26.29 -12.42
C LEU A 38 4.49 25.08 -11.48
N ALA A 39 5.36 24.09 -11.69
CA ALA A 39 5.35 22.84 -10.95
C ALA A 39 5.72 23.06 -9.46
N PRO A 40 4.89 22.56 -8.52
CA PRO A 40 5.24 22.49 -7.11
C PRO A 40 6.36 21.46 -6.86
N ALA A 41 7.02 21.52 -5.70
CA ALA A 41 8.05 20.55 -5.38
C ALA A 41 7.43 19.16 -5.16
N PRO A 42 8.15 18.06 -5.41
CA PRO A 42 7.63 16.72 -5.14
C PRO A 42 7.13 16.61 -3.70
N ASN A 43 5.95 16.02 -3.54
CA ASN A 43 5.22 15.81 -2.29
C ASN A 43 4.58 17.07 -1.64
N ASP A 44 4.68 18.25 -2.28
CA ASP A 44 3.97 19.45 -1.84
C ASP A 44 2.45 19.24 -1.91
N LEU A 45 1.74 19.87 -0.97
CA LEU A 45 0.28 19.90 -0.96
C LEU A 45 -0.22 20.87 -2.04
N VAL A 46 -1.10 20.36 -2.87
CA VAL A 46 -1.71 21.06 -4.00
C VAL A 46 -3.22 20.95 -3.90
N GLU A 47 -3.90 22.06 -4.12
CA GLU A 47 -5.36 22.08 -4.22
C GLU A 47 -5.75 22.28 -5.69
N LEU A 48 -6.36 21.27 -6.29
CA LEU A 48 -6.82 21.33 -7.68
C LEU A 48 -8.33 21.57 -7.72
N ARG A 49 -8.75 22.70 -8.29
CA ARG A 49 -10.15 22.97 -8.62
C ARG A 49 -10.42 22.53 -10.06
N ILE A 50 -11.38 21.63 -10.26
CA ILE A 50 -11.87 21.24 -11.58
C ILE A 50 -13.16 22.01 -11.85
N GLU A 51 -13.18 22.82 -12.90
CA GLU A 51 -14.39 23.51 -13.36
C GLU A 51 -14.95 22.75 -14.56
N VAL A 52 -16.18 22.24 -14.45
CA VAL A 52 -16.77 21.33 -15.44
C VAL A 52 -17.69 22.06 -16.44
N PRO A 53 -17.98 21.46 -17.61
CA PRO A 53 -18.86 22.05 -18.63
C PRO A 53 -20.31 22.21 -18.15
N GLY A 54 -20.61 23.29 -17.45
CA GLY A 54 -21.88 23.48 -16.75
C GLY A 54 -21.79 24.53 -15.64
N GLY A 55 -20.58 24.88 -15.22
CA GLY A 55 -20.30 25.90 -14.21
C GLY A 55 -20.09 25.35 -12.80
N ASP A 56 -20.29 24.05 -12.59
CA ASP A 56 -19.97 23.41 -11.32
C ASP A 56 -18.45 23.34 -11.11
N THR A 57 -18.03 23.38 -9.86
CA THR A 57 -16.62 23.34 -9.47
C THR A 57 -16.37 22.31 -8.39
N PHE A 58 -15.28 21.54 -8.52
CA PHE A 58 -14.91 20.48 -7.60
C PHE A 58 -13.48 20.69 -7.10
N THR A 59 -13.30 20.76 -5.79
CA THR A 59 -11.99 21.01 -5.19
C THR A 59 -11.39 19.72 -4.66
N LEU A 60 -10.19 19.38 -5.15
CA LEU A 60 -9.50 18.12 -4.93
C LEU A 60 -8.12 18.37 -4.32
N PRO A 61 -7.94 18.17 -3.00
CA PRO A 61 -6.62 18.20 -2.39
C PRO A 61 -5.80 16.98 -2.84
N GLY A 62 -4.54 17.21 -3.19
CA GLY A 62 -3.62 16.18 -3.61
C GLY A 62 -2.16 16.54 -3.36
N ARG A 63 -1.27 15.61 -3.69
CA ARG A 63 0.18 15.77 -3.59
C ARG A 63 0.83 15.78 -4.96
N ALA A 64 1.79 16.67 -5.12
CA ALA A 64 2.65 16.76 -6.28
C ALA A 64 3.51 15.50 -6.46
N GLY A 65 3.34 14.80 -7.56
CA GLY A 65 4.20 13.70 -7.98
C GLY A 65 5.29 14.17 -8.94
N ASN A 66 5.68 13.29 -9.85
CA ASN A 66 6.71 13.60 -10.85
C ASN A 66 6.14 14.49 -11.97
N LEU A 67 6.94 15.47 -12.40
CA LEU A 67 6.70 16.23 -13.62
C LEU A 67 7.19 15.41 -14.82
N ILE A 68 6.30 15.12 -15.76
CA ILE A 68 6.63 14.41 -17.00
C ILE A 68 6.86 15.45 -18.11
N PRO A 69 8.08 15.54 -18.68
CA PRO A 69 8.38 16.51 -19.74
C PRO A 69 7.42 16.41 -20.91
N GLY A 70 6.82 17.54 -21.29
CA GLY A 70 5.85 17.63 -22.40
C GLY A 70 4.46 17.03 -22.10
N ARG A 71 4.20 16.57 -20.89
CA ARG A 71 2.92 15.96 -20.49
C ARG A 71 2.26 16.61 -19.28
N GLY A 72 3.03 17.04 -18.28
CA GLY A 72 2.48 17.72 -17.10
C GLY A 72 2.84 17.06 -15.77
N LEU A 73 2.26 17.56 -14.68
CA LEU A 73 2.51 17.10 -13.32
C LEU A 73 1.52 15.97 -12.98
N MET A 74 2.03 14.85 -12.47
CA MET A 74 1.16 13.85 -11.85
C MET A 74 0.73 14.34 -10.46
N LEU A 75 -0.57 14.45 -10.21
CA LEU A 75 -1.14 14.67 -8.88
C LEU A 75 -1.73 13.37 -8.35
N SER A 76 -1.47 13.06 -7.09
CA SER A 76 -2.12 11.96 -6.36
C SER A 76 -3.07 12.55 -5.32
N PHE A 77 -4.35 12.20 -5.37
CA PHE A 77 -5.34 12.80 -4.49
C PHE A 77 -5.23 12.26 -3.06
N GLU A 78 -5.42 13.15 -2.08
CA GLU A 78 -5.49 12.79 -0.66
C GLU A 78 -6.83 12.11 -0.34
N PRO A 79 -6.93 11.30 0.72
CA PRO A 79 -8.21 10.71 1.15
C PRO A 79 -9.33 11.74 1.37
N ALA A 80 -8.96 12.98 1.73
CA ALA A 80 -9.89 14.10 1.88
C ALA A 80 -10.60 14.51 0.56
N ALA A 81 -10.07 14.14 -0.60
CA ALA A 81 -10.68 14.42 -1.90
C ALA A 81 -11.81 13.44 -2.29
N GLN A 82 -11.98 12.33 -1.57
CA GLN A 82 -12.94 11.28 -1.90
C GLN A 82 -14.39 11.76 -2.05
N PRO A 83 -14.93 12.65 -1.19
CA PRO A 83 -16.28 13.18 -1.36
C PRO A 83 -16.45 13.98 -2.66
N ALA A 84 -15.43 14.79 -3.03
CA ALA A 84 -15.45 15.58 -4.25
C ALA A 84 -15.27 14.73 -5.51
N LEU A 85 -14.45 13.68 -5.46
CA LEU A 85 -14.35 12.67 -6.53
C LEU A 85 -15.68 11.93 -6.74
N GLY A 86 -16.36 11.56 -5.66
CA GLY A 86 -17.69 10.93 -5.74
C GLY A 86 -18.76 11.86 -6.34
N ALA A 87 -18.71 13.16 -6.01
CA ALA A 87 -19.59 14.16 -6.61
C ALA A 87 -19.30 14.36 -8.11
N LEU A 88 -18.02 14.41 -8.49
CA LEU A 88 -17.60 14.50 -9.89
C LEU A 88 -18.01 13.26 -10.70
N GLN A 89 -17.84 12.06 -10.13
CA GLN A 89 -18.32 10.81 -10.74
C GLN A 89 -19.83 10.84 -10.97
N SER A 90 -20.60 11.34 -9.98
CA SER A 90 -22.05 11.47 -10.09
C SER A 90 -22.46 12.45 -11.18
N TYR A 91 -21.73 13.57 -11.30
CA TYR A 91 -21.92 14.57 -12.35
C TYR A 91 -21.69 13.98 -13.75
N VAL A 92 -20.58 13.25 -13.95
CA VAL A 92 -20.24 12.62 -15.24
C VAL A 92 -21.26 11.54 -15.65
N THR A 93 -21.96 10.93 -14.70
CA THR A 93 -23.06 9.98 -14.97
C THR A 93 -24.44 10.62 -15.06
N SER A 94 -24.55 11.95 -14.92
CA SER A 94 -25.83 12.64 -14.91
C SER A 94 -26.46 12.76 -16.31
N ALA A 95 -27.79 12.84 -16.36
CA ALA A 95 -28.51 13.07 -17.61
C ALA A 95 -28.14 14.40 -18.28
N GLU A 96 -27.83 15.43 -17.49
CA GLU A 96 -27.40 16.73 -17.98
C GLU A 96 -26.02 16.68 -18.65
N PHE A 97 -25.09 15.91 -18.08
CA PHE A 97 -23.80 15.66 -18.68
C PHE A 97 -23.91 14.84 -19.96
N GLN A 98 -24.73 13.77 -19.95
CA GLN A 98 -24.96 12.93 -21.15
C GLN A 98 -25.52 13.77 -22.31
N ALA A 99 -26.49 14.66 -22.05
CA ALA A 99 -27.04 15.54 -23.07
C ALA A 99 -25.98 16.50 -23.67
N ARG A 100 -25.02 16.98 -22.86
CA ARG A 100 -23.90 17.82 -23.32
C ARG A 100 -22.89 17.00 -24.11
N TRP A 101 -22.59 15.78 -23.67
CA TRP A 101 -21.70 14.88 -24.37
C TRP A 101 -22.25 14.50 -25.75
N ASP A 102 -23.55 14.18 -25.83
CA ASP A 102 -24.23 13.84 -27.09
C ASP A 102 -24.31 15.03 -28.06
N ALA A 103 -24.35 16.26 -27.54
CA ALA A 103 -24.33 17.50 -28.33
C ALA A 103 -22.94 17.85 -28.90
N GLU A 104 -21.87 17.24 -28.40
CA GLU A 104 -20.51 17.41 -28.93
C GLU A 104 -20.20 16.33 -29.96
N ASP A 105 -19.96 16.70 -31.22
CA ASP A 105 -19.56 15.76 -32.28
C ASP A 105 -18.09 15.31 -32.15
N ALA A 106 -17.22 16.17 -31.63
CA ALA A 106 -15.78 15.95 -31.50
C ALA A 106 -15.26 16.53 -30.18
N PRO A 107 -14.14 16.00 -29.62
CA PRO A 107 -13.57 16.56 -28.41
C PRO A 107 -13.13 18.01 -28.63
N GLY A 108 -13.57 18.91 -27.75
CA GLY A 108 -13.24 20.33 -27.79
C GLY A 108 -11.78 20.63 -27.38
N PRO A 109 -11.48 21.91 -27.10
CA PRO A 109 -10.12 22.34 -26.77
C PRO A 109 -9.58 21.65 -25.50
N GLU A 110 -8.25 21.58 -25.38
CA GLU A 110 -7.58 21.09 -24.17
C GLU A 110 -8.00 21.92 -22.94
N PRO A 111 -8.10 21.31 -21.75
CA PRO A 111 -8.48 22.03 -20.55
C PRO A 111 -7.43 23.08 -20.19
N ARG A 112 -7.89 24.27 -19.76
CA ARG A 112 -7.00 25.39 -19.45
C ARG A 112 -6.63 25.37 -17.98
N LEU A 113 -5.35 25.47 -17.67
CA LEU A 113 -4.86 25.59 -16.30
C LEU A 113 -4.61 27.04 -15.93
N THR A 114 -5.10 27.47 -14.78
CA THR A 114 -4.82 28.78 -14.17
C THR A 114 -4.31 28.61 -12.74
N THR A 115 -3.33 29.40 -12.33
CA THR A 115 -2.91 29.47 -10.92
C THR A 115 -3.86 30.36 -10.13
N ILE A 116 -4.11 29.96 -8.88
CA ILE A 116 -4.87 30.76 -7.91
C ILE A 116 -3.85 31.28 -6.90
N ASP A 117 -3.46 32.57 -7.02
CA ASP A 117 -2.58 33.21 -6.06
C ASP A 117 -3.37 33.63 -4.82
N LEU A 118 -3.01 33.11 -3.65
CA LEU A 118 -3.63 33.45 -2.34
C LEU A 118 -3.13 34.80 -1.78
N ALA A 119 -2.85 35.78 -2.65
CA ALA A 119 -2.41 37.11 -2.23
C ALA A 119 -3.07 38.18 -3.11
N GLU A 120 -4.33 38.52 -2.78
CA GLU A 120 -4.98 39.83 -2.91
C GLU A 120 -6.50 39.64 -2.79
N ASP A 121 -7.01 39.60 -1.55
CA ASP A 121 -8.40 40.00 -1.29
C ASP A 121 -8.57 40.56 0.14
N GLU A 122 -7.63 41.44 0.52
CA GLU A 122 -7.73 42.27 1.73
C GLU A 122 -7.60 43.75 1.33
N ALA A 123 -8.58 44.25 0.57
CA ALA A 123 -8.77 45.68 0.31
C ALA A 123 -10.25 46.02 0.02
N THR A 124 -11.04 46.11 1.11
CA THR A 124 -12.16 47.04 1.33
C THR A 124 -12.82 47.73 0.12
N ASP A 125 -14.00 47.27 -0.29
CA ASP A 125 -15.05 48.15 -0.86
C ASP A 125 -16.04 48.52 0.27
N PRO A 126 -16.15 49.79 0.70
CA PRO A 126 -16.98 50.20 1.84
C PRO A 126 -18.45 50.39 1.45
N SER A 127 -19.06 49.43 0.77
CA SER A 127 -20.51 49.40 0.54
C SER A 127 -21.01 47.99 0.23
N MET A 128 -21.17 47.16 1.28
CA MET A 128 -22.22 46.14 1.43
C MET A 128 -22.05 45.45 2.81
N PRO A 129 -23.15 45.04 3.48
CA PRO A 129 -23.10 44.61 4.87
C PRO A 129 -22.55 43.19 5.04
N ALA A 130 -21.67 43.01 6.03
CA ALA A 130 -20.99 41.75 6.34
C ALA A 130 -21.95 40.65 6.85
N PRO A 131 -21.77 39.38 6.44
CA PRO A 131 -22.43 38.26 7.09
C PRO A 131 -21.68 37.86 8.38
N TRP A 132 -22.38 38.10 9.48
CA TRP A 132 -22.15 37.72 10.88
C TRP A 132 -21.61 36.29 11.14
N ALA A 133 -20.75 36.22 12.18
CA ALA A 133 -20.28 34.99 12.84
C ALA A 133 -21.22 34.58 14.01
N PRO A 134 -21.13 33.34 14.51
CA PRO A 134 -22.22 32.67 15.23
C PRO A 134 -22.21 32.93 16.73
N GLY A 135 -23.40 33.10 17.32
CA GLY A 135 -23.59 33.04 18.77
C GLY A 135 -24.97 33.47 19.24
N GLN A 136 -25.63 32.56 19.95
CA GLN A 136 -26.67 32.77 20.97
C GLN A 136 -28.13 32.98 20.53
N ALA A 137 -28.94 31.98 20.91
CA ALA A 137 -30.39 32.02 20.97
C ALA A 137 -30.90 33.09 21.95
N PRO A 138 -32.04 33.76 21.67
CA PRO A 138 -32.75 34.52 22.67
C PRO A 138 -33.83 33.68 23.38
N ALA A 139 -34.12 34.12 24.61
CA ALA A 139 -34.90 33.47 25.64
C ALA A 139 -36.43 33.49 25.44
N VAL A 140 -37.07 32.57 26.17
CA VAL A 140 -38.50 32.31 26.33
C VAL A 140 -39.20 33.39 27.16
N ALA A 141 -40.41 33.79 26.74
CA ALA A 141 -41.57 34.24 27.53
C ALA A 141 -42.57 34.91 26.56
N ASP A 142 -43.89 34.76 26.60
CA ASP A 142 -44.86 34.01 27.40
C ASP A 142 -46.21 34.26 26.67
N LEU A 143 -47.09 33.25 26.55
CA LEU A 143 -48.56 33.38 26.49
C LEU A 143 -49.21 32.00 26.18
N ALA A 144 -50.06 31.60 27.11
CA ALA A 144 -50.79 30.34 27.22
C ALA A 144 -51.98 30.21 26.21
N PRO A 145 -52.60 29.00 26.08
CA PRO A 145 -53.41 28.57 24.93
C PRO A 145 -54.92 28.82 25.11
N PRO A 146 -55.80 28.43 24.15
CA PRO A 146 -56.50 27.15 24.40
C PRO A 146 -57.06 26.36 23.18
N HIS A 147 -57.42 25.10 23.50
CA HIS A 147 -58.49 24.23 22.97
C HIS A 147 -58.33 23.36 21.71
N ALA A 148 -58.36 22.04 21.94
CA ALA A 148 -58.85 20.99 21.03
C ALA A 148 -60.40 21.00 20.97
N PRO A 149 -61.03 20.44 19.91
CA PRO A 149 -61.43 19.02 19.90
C PRO A 149 -61.12 18.32 18.54
N ASP A 150 -60.70 17.06 18.50
CA ASP A 150 -61.48 15.80 18.60
C ASP A 150 -62.40 15.54 17.39
N THR A 151 -62.01 14.57 16.55
CA THR A 151 -62.91 13.60 15.86
C THR A 151 -62.06 12.52 15.17
N ALA A 152 -62.46 11.27 15.41
CA ALA A 152 -61.84 10.03 14.97
C ALA A 152 -62.42 9.55 13.63
N GLU A 153 -61.66 8.76 12.86
CA GLU A 153 -62.15 7.55 12.16
C GLU A 153 -61.00 6.71 11.55
N GLU A 154 -60.84 5.50 12.10
CA GLU A 154 -60.65 4.17 11.48
C GLU A 154 -59.88 3.97 10.13
N ALA A 155 -58.72 3.30 10.21
CA ALA A 155 -58.15 2.13 9.46
C ALA A 155 -58.38 1.94 7.91
N PRO A 156 -57.82 0.93 7.19
CA PRO A 156 -56.79 -0.09 7.48
C PRO A 156 -55.70 -0.31 6.37
N HIS A 157 -54.90 -1.36 6.58
CA HIS A 157 -53.82 -1.98 5.78
C HIS A 157 -54.13 -2.49 4.35
N ALA A 158 -53.07 -2.50 3.50
CA ALA A 158 -52.71 -3.42 2.37
C ALA A 158 -53.72 -3.53 1.18
N PRO A 159 -53.36 -3.93 -0.08
CA PRO A 159 -52.43 -4.97 -0.59
C PRO A 159 -51.52 -4.44 -1.75
N GLY A 160 -50.67 -5.14 -2.51
CA GLY A 160 -50.51 -6.54 -2.93
C GLY A 160 -50.86 -6.71 -4.44
N LEU A 161 -49.83 -6.97 -5.26
CA LEU A 161 -49.80 -7.72 -6.55
C LEU A 161 -50.57 -7.27 -7.82
N ALA A 162 -49.85 -7.43 -8.95
CA ALA A 162 -50.23 -7.99 -10.26
C ALA A 162 -50.65 -7.09 -11.44
N LEU A 163 -49.98 -7.29 -12.58
CA LEU A 163 -50.46 -7.82 -13.89
C LEU A 163 -49.48 -7.37 -15.01
N ALA A 164 -48.85 -8.25 -15.80
CA ALA A 164 -49.38 -9.03 -16.94
C ALA A 164 -49.93 -8.10 -18.05
N SER A 165 -49.76 -8.27 -19.36
CA SER A 165 -49.40 -9.37 -20.26
C SER A 165 -49.22 -8.75 -21.68
N ASP A 166 -48.87 -9.60 -22.66
CA ASP A 166 -49.08 -9.49 -24.12
C ASP A 166 -47.88 -9.00 -24.95
N LEU A 167 -47.46 -9.66 -26.04
CA LEU A 167 -47.84 -10.90 -26.73
C LEU A 167 -46.86 -11.02 -27.92
N LEU A 168 -46.24 -12.17 -28.15
CA LEU A 168 -46.41 -12.97 -29.39
C LEU A 168 -45.48 -14.18 -29.42
N ASP A 169 -46.10 -15.20 -29.99
CA ASP A 169 -45.96 -16.64 -29.80
C ASP A 169 -45.41 -17.27 -31.08
N MET A 170 -45.31 -18.59 -31.05
CA MET A 170 -45.09 -19.55 -32.14
C MET A 170 -43.62 -19.92 -32.41
N ALA A 171 -43.19 -21.18 -32.52
CA ALA A 171 -43.62 -22.52 -32.11
C ALA A 171 -42.74 -23.48 -32.94
N THR A 172 -42.17 -24.51 -32.29
CA THR A 172 -41.93 -25.90 -32.79
C THR A 172 -41.14 -26.10 -34.10
N GLU A 173 -40.18 -27.02 -34.25
CA GLU A 173 -40.17 -28.41 -33.80
C GLU A 173 -38.81 -29.08 -34.16
N ASP A 174 -38.57 -30.22 -33.50
CA ASP A 174 -37.82 -31.42 -33.91
C ASP A 174 -36.31 -31.64 -33.62
N VAL A 175 -36.12 -32.73 -32.87
CA VAL A 175 -34.90 -33.49 -32.54
C VAL A 175 -34.91 -34.74 -33.44
N PRO A 176 -33.76 -35.36 -33.74
CA PRO A 176 -33.53 -36.66 -33.10
C PRO A 176 -32.07 -36.87 -32.61
N ALA A 177 -32.00 -37.60 -31.50
CA ALA A 177 -30.81 -38.06 -30.80
C ALA A 177 -30.22 -39.33 -31.42
N THR A 178 -28.92 -39.61 -31.21
CA THR A 178 -28.44 -40.98 -30.86
C THR A 178 -27.04 -40.99 -30.18
N VAL A 179 -27.02 -41.35 -28.88
CA VAL A 179 -26.18 -42.33 -28.09
C VAL A 179 -24.71 -42.55 -28.53
N VAL A 180 -23.64 -42.64 -27.71
CA VAL A 180 -23.31 -43.41 -26.48
C VAL A 180 -22.02 -42.76 -25.92
N GLY A 181 -21.89 -42.46 -24.63
CA GLY A 181 -21.29 -43.40 -23.69
C GLY A 181 -20.72 -42.68 -22.49
N ASP A 182 -21.26 -43.07 -21.35
CA ASP A 182 -20.99 -42.65 -19.99
C ASP A 182 -19.72 -43.36 -19.49
N GLU A 183 -18.67 -42.63 -19.14
CA GLU A 183 -17.66 -43.00 -18.15
C GLU A 183 -16.69 -41.83 -17.93
N VAL A 184 -16.34 -41.57 -16.67
CA VAL A 184 -15.32 -40.62 -16.18
C VAL A 184 -15.75 -39.16 -15.94
N LEU A 185 -16.84 -38.92 -15.22
CA LEU A 185 -16.92 -37.69 -14.39
C LEU A 185 -17.71 -37.86 -13.08
N ALA A 186 -17.51 -39.00 -12.42
CA ALA A 186 -17.92 -39.23 -11.04
C ALA A 186 -16.70 -39.15 -10.11
N ALA A 187 -16.19 -37.95 -9.90
CA ALA A 187 -15.35 -37.59 -8.75
C ALA A 187 -15.28 -36.06 -8.70
N LEU A 188 -15.57 -35.49 -7.53
CA LEU A 188 -15.52 -34.06 -7.17
C LEU A 188 -16.87 -33.33 -7.07
N GLU A 189 -17.89 -33.98 -6.54
CA GLU A 189 -18.87 -33.30 -5.68
C GLU A 189 -19.12 -34.14 -4.42
N GLY A 190 -18.92 -33.55 -3.25
CA GLY A 190 -19.18 -34.20 -1.98
C GLY A 190 -18.72 -33.42 -0.77
N GLY A 191 -19.61 -32.55 -0.26
CA GLY A 191 -19.81 -32.39 1.18
C GLY A 191 -19.15 -31.19 1.85
N THR A 192 -19.86 -30.07 1.85
CA THR A 192 -19.86 -29.14 2.98
C THR A 192 -20.97 -29.59 3.93
N ASP A 193 -20.65 -29.90 5.18
CA ASP A 193 -21.52 -29.66 6.35
C ASP A 193 -20.74 -29.87 7.66
N ASP A 194 -20.95 -28.89 8.56
CA ASP A 194 -20.92 -28.92 10.02
C ASP A 194 -19.70 -29.53 10.76
N LEU A 195 -18.84 -28.65 11.31
CA LEU A 195 -18.14 -28.90 12.57
C LEU A 195 -17.93 -27.62 13.40
N ASP A 196 -18.11 -27.79 14.71
CA ASP A 196 -18.34 -26.85 15.79
C ASP A 196 -17.25 -25.78 16.05
N SER A 197 -17.72 -24.63 16.52
CA SER A 197 -16.94 -23.53 17.09
C SER A 197 -16.58 -23.80 18.54
N ASP A 198 -15.43 -24.40 18.80
CA ASP A 198 -14.67 -24.31 20.06
C ASP A 198 -13.33 -25.03 19.86
N ASP A 199 -12.27 -24.28 19.52
CA ASP A 199 -10.82 -24.56 19.76
C ASP A 199 -9.93 -23.83 18.72
N LEU A 200 -9.81 -22.50 18.84
CA LEU A 200 -8.78 -21.72 18.14
C LEU A 200 -8.07 -20.75 19.10
N ASP A 201 -7.39 -21.32 20.09
CA ASP A 201 -6.24 -20.69 20.74
C ASP A 201 -4.97 -21.22 20.04
N GLY A 202 -4.30 -20.40 19.23
CA GLY A 202 -2.97 -20.74 18.70
C GLY A 202 -2.70 -20.36 17.25
N LEU A 203 -2.93 -19.11 16.86
CA LEU A 203 -2.28 -18.54 15.67
C LEU A 203 -1.32 -17.44 16.12
N ALA A 204 -0.05 -17.84 16.24
CA ALA A 204 1.08 -16.94 16.24
C ALA A 204 1.12 -16.17 14.91
N ASP A 205 1.49 -14.90 14.98
CA ASP A 205 1.77 -14.02 13.84
C ASP A 205 2.60 -14.76 12.77
N PRO A 206 2.26 -14.63 11.47
CA PRO A 206 3.12 -15.11 10.41
C PRO A 206 4.43 -14.34 10.44
N GLU A 207 5.51 -15.12 10.44
CA GLU A 207 6.90 -14.70 10.51
C GLU A 207 7.18 -13.55 9.52
N LEU A 208 7.73 -12.47 10.07
CA LEU A 208 8.48 -11.48 9.31
C LEU A 208 9.56 -12.23 8.54
N ASP A 209 9.52 -12.14 7.22
CA ASP A 209 10.57 -12.61 6.32
C ASP A 209 11.96 -12.27 6.90
N ASP A 210 12.67 -13.32 7.34
CA ASP A 210 14.08 -13.26 7.66
C ASP A 210 14.83 -12.85 6.39
N ASP A 211 15.21 -11.57 6.32
CA ASP A 211 16.21 -11.05 5.37
C ASP A 211 17.46 -11.95 5.53
N PRO A 212 17.96 -12.61 4.46
CA PRO A 212 19.13 -13.45 4.58
C PRO A 212 20.34 -12.59 4.94
N ASP A 213 20.92 -12.97 6.07
CA ASP A 213 22.21 -12.60 6.60
C ASP A 213 23.20 -12.20 5.49
N PHE A 214 23.49 -10.89 5.35
CA PHE A 214 24.65 -10.40 4.59
C PHE A 214 25.91 -10.65 5.42
N GLY A 215 26.13 -11.91 5.75
CA GLY A 215 27.40 -12.41 6.23
C GLY A 215 28.40 -12.42 5.08
N ASP A 216 29.64 -12.10 5.41
CA ASP A 216 30.84 -12.19 4.58
C ASP A 216 30.84 -13.43 3.64
N ASP A 217 30.44 -13.21 2.38
CA ASP A 217 30.18 -14.26 1.39
C ASP A 217 31.49 -14.69 0.71
N SER A 218 32.28 -15.44 1.47
CA SER A 218 33.42 -16.24 0.96
C SER A 218 32.99 -17.67 0.59
N ARG A 219 31.72 -17.90 0.24
CA ARG A 219 31.23 -19.21 -0.19
C ARG A 219 31.48 -19.37 -1.70
N GLU A 220 32.29 -20.36 -2.06
CA GLU A 220 32.37 -20.86 -3.44
C GLU A 220 30.98 -21.34 -3.88
N TYR A 221 30.38 -20.65 -4.86
CA TYR A 221 29.05 -20.95 -5.38
C TYR A 221 29.14 -21.99 -6.51
N GLY A 222 28.53 -23.16 -6.28
CA GLY A 222 28.13 -24.08 -7.35
C GLY A 222 26.86 -23.58 -8.07
N GLU A 223 26.81 -23.79 -9.38
CA GLU A 223 25.68 -23.54 -10.32
C GLU A 223 24.84 -22.28 -10.05
N ALA A 224 25.22 -21.19 -10.72
CA ALA A 224 24.69 -19.84 -10.54
C ALA A 224 23.15 -19.76 -10.50
N GLU A 225 22.60 -19.33 -9.38
CA GLU A 225 21.19 -18.97 -9.22
C GLU A 225 20.92 -17.60 -9.88
N VAL A 226 19.75 -17.42 -10.52
CA VAL A 226 19.38 -16.16 -11.19
C VAL A 226 19.06 -15.10 -10.15
N ARG A 227 20.07 -14.32 -9.74
CA ARG A 227 19.93 -13.26 -8.73
C ARG A 227 19.63 -11.88 -9.34
N PRO A 228 18.91 -10.99 -8.62
CA PRO A 228 18.85 -9.58 -8.99
C PRO A 228 20.24 -8.89 -8.87
N PRO A 229 20.48 -7.80 -9.61
CA PRO A 229 21.72 -7.04 -9.53
C PRO A 229 21.85 -6.37 -8.16
N ARG A 230 23.05 -6.31 -7.59
CA ARG A 230 23.34 -5.62 -6.32
C ARG A 230 23.18 -4.10 -6.49
N PRO A 231 22.89 -3.34 -5.42
CA PRO A 231 22.90 -1.88 -5.50
C PRO A 231 24.25 -1.37 -6.03
N GLY A 232 24.23 -0.52 -7.07
CA GLY A 232 25.43 -0.05 -7.78
C GLY A 232 26.00 -1.01 -8.83
N GLU A 233 25.42 -2.20 -9.01
CA GLU A 233 25.79 -3.12 -10.10
C GLU A 233 25.11 -2.68 -11.40
N THR A 234 25.89 -2.63 -12.48
CA THR A 234 25.38 -2.42 -13.83
C THR A 234 24.83 -3.72 -14.38
N TYR A 235 23.64 -3.67 -14.98
CA TYR A 235 22.98 -4.82 -15.58
C TYR A 235 22.45 -4.46 -16.97
N THR A 236 22.28 -5.48 -17.81
CA THR A 236 21.76 -5.31 -19.17
C THR A 236 20.27 -5.56 -19.20
N VAL A 237 19.49 -4.62 -19.70
CA VAL A 237 18.07 -4.83 -20.03
C VAL A 237 17.96 -5.23 -21.49
N LEU A 238 17.39 -6.40 -21.74
CA LEU A 238 17.09 -6.95 -23.05
C LEU A 238 15.58 -6.84 -23.28
N VAL A 239 15.18 -5.97 -24.21
CA VAL A 239 13.78 -5.74 -24.55
C VAL A 239 13.46 -6.44 -25.85
N MET A 240 12.44 -7.30 -25.86
CA MET A 240 11.86 -7.87 -27.08
C MET A 240 10.42 -7.42 -27.23
N LYS A 241 10.16 -6.66 -28.30
CA LYS A 241 8.85 -6.13 -28.63
C LYS A 241 8.25 -6.92 -29.79
N PHE A 242 7.12 -7.56 -29.52
CA PHE A 242 6.37 -8.34 -30.49
C PHE A 242 5.23 -7.49 -31.06
N THR A 243 5.03 -7.59 -32.38
CA THR A 243 3.94 -6.94 -33.11
C THR A 243 2.66 -7.78 -33.11
N THR A 244 2.79 -9.11 -33.05
CA THR A 244 1.70 -10.08 -32.95
C THR A 244 1.90 -11.01 -31.76
N VAL A 245 0.79 -11.50 -31.18
CA VAL A 245 0.85 -12.52 -30.12
C VAL A 245 1.26 -13.88 -30.70
N ARG A 246 0.94 -14.13 -31.97
CA ARG A 246 1.31 -15.35 -32.69
C ARG A 246 2.83 -15.52 -32.81
N ALA A 247 3.56 -14.47 -33.16
CA ALA A 247 5.02 -14.50 -33.26
C ALA A 247 5.68 -14.92 -31.94
N PHE A 248 5.14 -14.46 -30.81
CA PHE A 248 5.61 -14.90 -29.50
C PHE A 248 5.17 -16.33 -29.14
N ALA A 249 3.95 -16.74 -29.49
CA ALA A 249 3.45 -18.08 -29.20
C ALA A 249 4.36 -19.19 -29.75
N GLY A 250 4.95 -19.00 -30.93
CA GLY A 250 5.93 -19.93 -31.51
C GLY A 250 7.24 -20.04 -30.72
N LEU A 251 7.65 -18.96 -30.04
CA LEU A 251 8.84 -18.93 -29.17
C LEU A 251 8.54 -19.41 -27.74
N ALA A 252 7.33 -19.14 -27.24
CA ALA A 252 6.90 -19.49 -25.89
C ALA A 252 6.98 -21.00 -25.61
N THR A 253 6.68 -21.84 -26.60
CA THR A 253 6.79 -23.30 -26.47
C THR A 253 8.24 -23.76 -26.29
N ALA A 254 9.18 -23.21 -27.07
CA ALA A 254 10.60 -23.51 -26.93
C ALA A 254 11.17 -22.98 -25.60
N PHE A 255 10.66 -21.83 -25.16
CA PHE A 255 11.04 -21.18 -23.91
C PHE A 255 10.58 -21.96 -22.68
N ALA A 256 9.34 -22.45 -22.68
CA ALA A 256 8.80 -23.30 -21.62
C ALA A 256 9.61 -24.58 -21.42
N ALA A 257 10.17 -25.13 -22.51
CA ALA A 257 10.91 -26.40 -22.47
C ALA A 257 12.35 -26.27 -21.98
N ARG A 258 12.99 -25.10 -22.14
CA ARG A 258 14.44 -24.94 -21.89
C ARG A 258 14.80 -23.84 -20.90
N GLY A 259 13.89 -22.90 -20.60
CA GLY A 259 14.19 -21.71 -19.78
C GLY A 259 15.25 -20.79 -20.40
N LEU A 260 15.62 -21.03 -21.66
CA LEU A 260 16.64 -20.31 -22.40
C LEU A 260 16.01 -19.42 -23.46
N PHE A 261 16.51 -18.20 -23.56
CA PHE A 261 15.95 -17.19 -24.43
C PHE A 261 17.06 -16.48 -25.19
N THR A 262 17.04 -16.55 -26.52
CA THR A 262 18.04 -15.88 -27.36
C THR A 262 17.45 -14.58 -27.88
N VAL A 263 18.05 -13.47 -27.48
CA VAL A 263 17.66 -12.13 -27.90
C VAL A 263 18.58 -11.71 -29.05
N PRO A 264 18.08 -11.59 -30.29
CA PRO A 264 18.87 -11.18 -31.43
C PRO A 264 19.11 -9.66 -31.38
N VAL A 265 20.18 -9.24 -30.71
CA VAL A 265 20.68 -7.85 -30.72
C VAL A 265 21.96 -7.75 -31.52
N ASP A 266 22.13 -6.65 -32.25
CA ASP A 266 23.33 -6.36 -33.06
C ASP A 266 24.50 -5.92 -32.16
N ASP A 267 24.20 -5.09 -31.16
CA ASP A 267 25.18 -4.59 -30.19
C ASP A 267 25.31 -5.57 -29.02
N ARG A 268 26.48 -6.19 -28.90
CA ARG A 268 26.81 -7.26 -27.94
C ARG A 268 28.00 -6.89 -27.05
N ASP A 269 28.49 -5.66 -27.17
CA ASP A 269 29.74 -5.24 -26.54
C ASP A 269 29.58 -5.11 -25.02
N GLY A 270 30.57 -5.64 -24.29
CA GLY A 270 30.66 -5.54 -22.83
C GLY A 270 29.79 -6.52 -22.03
N ILE A 271 29.19 -7.52 -22.69
CA ILE A 271 28.37 -8.55 -22.02
C ILE A 271 29.18 -9.83 -21.85
N ALA A 272 29.35 -10.24 -20.59
CA ALA A 272 30.02 -11.49 -20.25
C ALA A 272 29.00 -12.59 -19.95
N ALA A 273 29.35 -13.84 -20.28
CA ALA A 273 28.65 -14.99 -19.72
C ALA A 273 28.69 -14.93 -18.19
N GLY A 274 27.59 -15.29 -17.56
CA GLY A 274 27.37 -15.18 -16.12
C GLY A 274 26.87 -13.82 -15.63
N SER A 275 26.85 -12.77 -16.46
CA SER A 275 26.34 -11.45 -16.06
C SER A 275 24.82 -11.45 -15.87
N VAL A 276 24.35 -10.55 -15.01
CA VAL A 276 22.91 -10.38 -14.73
C VAL A 276 22.28 -9.52 -15.82
N ALA A 277 21.14 -9.99 -16.33
CA ALA A 277 20.31 -9.29 -17.29
C ALA A 277 18.86 -9.20 -16.80
N GLN A 278 18.12 -8.23 -17.31
CA GLN A 278 16.67 -8.16 -17.16
C GLN A 278 16.05 -8.40 -18.53
N LEU A 279 15.23 -9.44 -18.66
CA LEU A 279 14.47 -9.72 -19.87
C LEU A 279 13.11 -9.03 -19.78
N ARG A 280 12.78 -8.21 -20.78
CA ARG A 280 11.50 -7.53 -20.93
C ARG A 280 10.81 -7.96 -22.22
N LEU A 281 9.70 -8.68 -22.07
CA LEU A 281 8.86 -9.12 -23.18
C LEU A 281 7.67 -8.16 -23.30
N ALA A 282 7.59 -7.41 -24.40
CA ALA A 282 6.49 -6.50 -24.68
C ALA A 282 5.61 -7.09 -25.79
N LEU A 283 4.42 -7.54 -25.40
CA LEU A 283 3.39 -8.09 -26.27
C LEU A 283 2.30 -7.05 -26.58
N PRO A 284 1.55 -7.24 -27.67
CA PRO A 284 0.41 -6.38 -27.99
C PRO A 284 -0.65 -6.38 -26.89
N GLY A 285 -1.35 -5.25 -26.74
CA GLY A 285 -2.43 -5.10 -25.75
C GLY A 285 -1.95 -4.84 -24.32
N PHE A 286 -0.84 -4.10 -24.15
CA PHE A 286 -0.25 -3.69 -22.86
C PHE A 286 0.30 -4.83 -21.99
N ASN A 287 0.52 -6.02 -22.57
CA ASN A 287 1.10 -7.15 -21.85
C ASN A 287 2.62 -7.00 -21.84
N VAL A 288 3.18 -6.62 -20.69
CA VAL A 288 4.63 -6.47 -20.49
C VAL A 288 5.05 -7.39 -19.35
N TYR A 289 6.01 -8.26 -19.64
CA TYR A 289 6.58 -9.19 -18.65
C TYR A 289 8.05 -8.87 -18.43
N GLU A 290 8.41 -8.59 -17.18
CA GLU A 290 9.77 -8.28 -16.77
C GLU A 290 10.26 -9.36 -15.81
N MET A 291 11.44 -9.92 -16.10
CA MET A 291 12.04 -10.99 -15.31
C MET A 291 13.56 -10.88 -15.29
N TRP A 292 14.17 -11.27 -14.18
CA TRP A 292 15.62 -11.38 -14.08
C TRP A 292 16.10 -12.62 -14.83
N ALA A 293 17.26 -12.51 -15.45
CA ALA A 293 17.88 -13.55 -16.24
C ALA A 293 19.40 -13.51 -16.04
N GLN A 294 20.05 -14.63 -16.29
CA GLN A 294 21.50 -14.70 -16.35
C GLN A 294 21.95 -14.92 -17.79
N VAL A 295 22.93 -14.16 -18.25
CA VAL A 295 23.54 -14.39 -19.56
C VAL A 295 24.26 -15.72 -19.53
N GLU A 296 23.83 -16.68 -20.34
CA GLU A 296 24.48 -17.97 -20.44
C GLU A 296 25.66 -17.89 -21.42
N HIS A 297 25.41 -17.35 -22.61
CA HIS A 297 26.44 -17.13 -23.61
C HIS A 297 26.03 -16.03 -24.60
N VAL A 298 27.03 -15.45 -25.26
CA VAL A 298 26.87 -14.48 -26.33
C VAL A 298 27.36 -15.13 -27.62
N SER A 299 26.52 -15.17 -28.65
CA SER A 299 26.80 -15.83 -29.93
C SER A 299 26.57 -14.90 -31.12
N ASP A 300 26.90 -15.37 -32.32
CA ASP A 300 26.62 -14.66 -33.56
C ASP A 300 25.12 -14.46 -33.83
N ALA A 301 24.27 -15.29 -33.21
CA ALA A 301 22.81 -15.22 -33.30
C ALA A 301 22.17 -14.25 -32.30
N GLY A 302 22.91 -13.79 -31.27
CA GLY A 302 22.39 -12.92 -30.22
C GLY A 302 22.87 -13.33 -28.82
N ILE A 303 22.20 -12.79 -27.81
CA ILE A 303 22.50 -13.04 -26.40
C ILE A 303 21.53 -14.07 -25.86
N THR A 304 22.05 -15.22 -25.41
CA THR A 304 21.23 -16.25 -24.78
C THR A 304 21.22 -16.04 -23.27
N VAL A 305 20.04 -15.87 -22.71
CA VAL A 305 19.80 -15.71 -21.28
C VAL A 305 19.00 -16.87 -20.72
N ARG A 306 19.32 -17.27 -19.51
CA ARG A 306 18.57 -18.24 -18.73
C ARG A 306 17.70 -17.52 -17.71
N VAL A 307 16.42 -17.86 -17.70
CA VAL A 307 15.45 -17.36 -16.72
C VAL A 307 15.07 -18.49 -15.78
N ASP A 308 14.83 -18.16 -14.52
CA ASP A 308 14.29 -19.11 -13.54
C ASP A 308 12.83 -19.49 -13.89
N PRO A 309 12.51 -20.78 -14.13
CA PRO A 309 11.15 -21.26 -14.37
C PRO A 309 10.17 -21.01 -13.22
N GLU A 310 10.66 -20.83 -11.99
CA GLU A 310 9.84 -20.52 -10.83
C GLU A 310 9.40 -19.05 -10.80
N ASN A 311 10.00 -18.19 -11.63
CA ASN A 311 9.67 -16.78 -11.70
C ASN A 311 8.21 -16.56 -12.15
N GLU A 312 7.47 -15.77 -11.38
CA GLU A 312 6.04 -15.51 -11.65
C GLU A 312 5.81 -14.83 -13.01
N SER A 313 6.63 -13.84 -13.36
CA SER A 313 6.55 -13.14 -14.65
C SER A 313 6.85 -14.08 -15.82
N PHE A 314 7.80 -15.01 -15.65
CA PHE A 314 8.10 -16.05 -16.65
C PHE A 314 6.89 -16.94 -16.90
N ARG A 315 6.27 -17.46 -15.83
CA ARG A 315 5.10 -18.35 -15.92
C ARG A 315 3.91 -17.66 -16.59
N LYS A 316 3.65 -16.41 -16.21
CA LYS A 316 2.60 -15.58 -16.83
C LYS A 316 2.86 -15.33 -18.30
N ALA A 317 4.10 -15.03 -18.69
CA ALA A 317 4.47 -14.83 -20.08
C ALA A 317 4.25 -16.10 -20.92
N VAL A 318 4.72 -17.26 -20.45
CA VAL A 318 4.57 -18.55 -21.15
C VAL A 318 3.10 -18.96 -21.30
N LEU A 319 2.27 -18.70 -20.28
CA LEU A 319 0.86 -19.06 -20.30
C LEU A 319 0.01 -18.09 -21.13
N TYR A 320 0.45 -16.84 -21.31
CA TYR A 320 -0.35 -15.82 -21.96
C TYR A 320 -0.92 -16.22 -23.33
N PRO A 321 -0.14 -16.81 -24.27
CA PRO A 321 -0.65 -17.23 -25.59
C PRO A 321 -1.80 -18.24 -25.56
N THR A 322 -1.93 -19.03 -24.49
CA THR A 322 -2.99 -20.04 -24.36
C THR A 322 -4.25 -19.48 -23.69
N THR A 323 -4.22 -18.22 -23.23
CA THR A 323 -5.37 -17.61 -22.58
C THR A 323 -6.48 -17.26 -23.58
N PRO A 324 -7.77 -17.31 -23.18
CA PRO A 324 -8.89 -16.91 -24.05
C PRO A 324 -8.77 -15.54 -24.72
N PRO A 325 -8.30 -14.45 -24.04
CA PRO A 325 -8.09 -13.16 -24.71
C PRO A 325 -6.97 -13.20 -25.75
N ALA A 326 -5.89 -13.95 -25.50
CA ALA A 326 -4.80 -14.11 -26.46
C ALA A 326 -5.23 -14.91 -27.68
N LEU A 327 -5.99 -16.00 -27.52
CA LEU A 327 -6.51 -16.80 -28.63
C LEU A 327 -7.41 -15.98 -29.56
N LYS A 328 -8.37 -15.23 -29.00
CA LYS A 328 -9.22 -14.29 -29.77
C LYS A 328 -8.39 -13.24 -30.52
N ARG A 329 -7.27 -12.83 -29.94
CA ARG A 329 -6.36 -11.87 -30.56
C ARG A 329 -5.55 -12.51 -31.70
N ILE A 330 -5.04 -13.72 -31.49
CA ILE A 330 -4.31 -14.51 -32.51
C ILE A 330 -5.20 -14.75 -33.74
N GLU A 331 -6.49 -15.05 -33.53
CA GLU A 331 -7.50 -15.19 -34.59
C GLU A 331 -7.68 -13.89 -35.39
N ARG A 332 -7.80 -12.75 -34.72
CA ARG A 332 -7.89 -11.43 -35.40
C ARG A 332 -6.62 -11.06 -36.14
N GLU A 333 -5.47 -11.50 -35.62
CA GLU A 333 -4.17 -11.28 -36.23
C GLU A 333 -3.89 -12.29 -37.37
N ALA A 334 -4.77 -13.27 -37.65
CA ALA A 334 -4.55 -14.38 -38.60
C ALA A 334 -4.08 -13.94 -39.99
N GLN A 335 -4.54 -12.77 -40.44
CA GLN A 335 -4.25 -12.22 -41.75
C GLN A 335 -3.03 -11.28 -41.77
N ARG A 336 -2.40 -11.02 -40.62
CA ARG A 336 -1.18 -10.22 -40.53
C ARG A 336 0.05 -11.11 -40.70
N GLU A 337 1.03 -10.63 -41.45
CA GLU A 337 2.35 -11.23 -41.52
C GLU A 337 3.09 -11.05 -40.19
N ASP A 338 3.79 -12.11 -39.75
CA ASP A 338 4.59 -12.07 -38.54
C ASP A 338 5.93 -11.38 -38.84
N GLU A 339 6.02 -10.11 -38.44
CA GLU A 339 7.29 -9.38 -38.48
C GLU A 339 8.22 -9.84 -37.35
N PRO A 340 9.56 -9.84 -37.58
CA PRO A 340 10.51 -10.18 -36.54
C PRO A 340 10.39 -9.19 -35.36
N PRO A 341 10.54 -9.67 -34.11
CA PRO A 341 10.43 -8.83 -32.93
C PRO A 341 11.53 -7.77 -32.92
N THR A 342 11.17 -6.53 -32.58
CA THR A 342 12.15 -5.47 -32.36
C THR A 342 12.90 -5.75 -31.06
N CYS A 343 14.21 -5.92 -31.14
CA CYS A 343 15.07 -6.23 -30.00
C CYS A 343 15.93 -5.00 -29.66
N LEU A 344 15.92 -4.59 -28.40
CA LEU A 344 16.70 -3.45 -27.90
C LEU A 344 17.51 -3.87 -26.69
N ARG A 345 18.72 -3.31 -26.61
CA ARG A 345 19.62 -3.44 -25.46
C ARG A 345 19.71 -2.09 -24.75
N ILE A 346 19.56 -2.09 -23.44
CA ILE A 346 19.72 -0.91 -22.60
C ILE A 346 20.61 -1.28 -21.42
N THR A 347 21.73 -0.59 -21.25
CA THR A 347 22.54 -0.74 -20.03
C THR A 347 21.94 0.13 -18.94
N GLN A 348 21.68 -0.45 -17.77
CA GLN A 348 21.19 0.27 -16.60
C GLN A 348 22.10 0.03 -15.40
N GLU A 349 22.15 0.99 -14.48
CA GLU A 349 22.79 0.83 -13.18
C GLU A 349 21.71 0.79 -12.12
N ARG A 350 21.72 -0.22 -11.24
CA ARG A 350 20.83 -0.22 -10.09
C ARG A 350 21.26 0.91 -9.16
N PRO A 351 20.38 1.88 -8.80
CA PRO A 351 20.75 2.97 -7.91
C PRO A 351 21.37 2.42 -6.62
N LYS A 352 22.48 3.00 -6.17
CA LYS A 352 23.07 2.67 -4.88
C LYS A 352 22.06 3.02 -3.79
N GLU A 353 21.78 2.08 -2.89
CA GLU A 353 20.93 2.36 -1.73
C GLU A 353 21.61 3.43 -0.88
N ASP A 354 20.98 4.59 -0.75
CA ASP A 354 21.43 5.64 0.15
C ASP A 354 21.14 5.17 1.58
N PHE A 355 22.21 4.83 2.31
CA PHE A 355 22.12 4.24 3.65
C PHE A 355 21.32 5.13 4.62
N ASP A 356 21.36 6.44 4.42
CA ASP A 356 20.66 7.41 5.26
C ASP A 356 19.17 7.49 4.94
N ARG A 357 18.75 7.06 3.75
CA ARG A 357 17.33 6.98 3.35
C ARG A 357 16.69 5.63 3.69
N LEU A 358 17.49 4.65 4.14
CA LEU A 358 16.94 3.36 4.55
C LEU A 358 16.08 3.52 5.80
N PRO A 359 14.98 2.74 5.93
CA PRO A 359 14.23 2.65 7.18
C PRO A 359 15.16 2.31 8.35
N ILE A 360 14.93 2.97 9.50
CA ILE A 360 15.82 2.92 10.68
C ILE A 360 16.18 1.48 11.05
N ARG A 361 15.21 0.55 11.09
CA ARG A 361 15.46 -0.85 11.43
C ARG A 361 16.47 -1.53 10.49
N ARG A 362 16.32 -1.32 9.17
CA ARG A 362 17.21 -1.91 8.16
C ARG A 362 18.61 -1.28 8.22
N ARG A 363 18.66 0.02 8.48
CA ARG A 363 19.91 0.75 8.69
C ARG A 363 20.66 0.20 9.91
N LEU A 364 19.96 0.03 11.04
CA LEU A 364 20.53 -0.56 12.26
C LEU A 364 21.02 -2.00 12.04
N ALA A 365 20.28 -2.85 11.31
CA ALA A 365 20.68 -4.23 11.06
C ALA A 365 22.06 -4.32 10.38
N ARG A 366 22.39 -3.36 9.51
CA ARG A 366 23.65 -3.29 8.77
C ARG A 366 24.77 -2.52 9.48
N MET A 367 24.49 -1.88 10.62
CA MET A 367 25.50 -1.14 11.37
C MET A 367 26.37 -2.09 12.21
N GLY A 368 27.66 -1.76 12.29
CA GLY A 368 28.58 -2.40 13.23
C GLY A 368 28.21 -2.09 14.68
N MET A 369 28.73 -2.89 15.62
CA MET A 369 28.43 -2.71 17.05
C MET A 369 28.85 -1.32 17.56
N ASP A 370 30.01 -0.81 17.14
CA ASP A 370 30.52 0.48 17.58
C ASP A 370 29.63 1.64 17.12
N ASP A 371 29.12 1.59 15.89
CA ASP A 371 28.18 2.58 15.36
C ASP A 371 26.86 2.55 16.11
N LYS A 372 26.35 1.34 16.44
CA LYS A 372 25.16 1.19 17.28
C LYS A 372 25.36 1.76 18.68
N ILE A 373 26.55 1.61 19.27
CA ILE A 373 26.88 2.21 20.57
C ILE A 373 26.85 3.72 20.48
N ASN A 374 27.50 4.29 19.46
CA ASN A 374 27.50 5.74 19.24
C ASN A 374 26.07 6.26 19.06
N LEU A 375 25.27 5.58 18.24
CA LEU A 375 23.87 5.94 18.02
C LEU A 375 23.01 5.78 19.28
N ALA A 376 23.27 4.78 20.11
CA ALA A 376 22.62 4.64 21.42
C ALA A 376 22.92 5.82 22.35
N LEU A 377 24.10 6.43 22.25
CA LEU A 377 24.56 7.54 23.11
C LEU A 377 24.20 8.94 22.58
N SER A 378 24.13 9.14 21.27
CA SER A 378 23.88 10.46 20.66
C SER A 378 22.63 10.55 19.78
N GLY A 379 22.02 9.42 19.43
CA GLY A 379 20.92 9.32 18.48
C GLY A 379 19.62 9.99 18.96
N ASN A 380 18.71 10.16 18.02
CA ASN A 380 17.38 10.71 18.26
C ASN A 380 16.47 9.71 19.00
N ARG A 381 15.25 10.13 19.34
CA ARG A 381 14.29 9.27 20.07
C ARG A 381 13.95 8.00 19.29
N GLU A 382 13.72 8.10 17.99
CA GLU A 382 13.31 6.97 17.15
C GLU A 382 14.40 5.91 17.03
N GLU A 383 15.65 6.34 16.83
CA GLU A 383 16.83 5.47 16.78
C GLU A 383 17.02 4.73 18.10
N ARG A 384 16.86 5.41 19.25
CA ARG A 384 16.95 4.78 20.57
C ARG A 384 15.84 3.76 20.81
N MET A 385 14.63 4.06 20.37
CA MET A 385 13.50 3.13 20.47
C MET A 385 13.69 1.92 19.57
N ALA A 386 14.25 2.09 18.38
CA ALA A 386 14.61 0.98 17.51
C ALA A 386 15.74 0.12 18.13
N LEU A 387 16.79 0.75 18.68
CA LEU A 387 17.89 0.07 19.37
C LEU A 387 17.45 -0.66 20.65
N ALA A 388 16.37 -0.23 21.31
CA ALA A 388 15.80 -0.92 22.47
C ALA A 388 15.20 -2.29 22.12
N MET A 389 14.92 -2.54 20.83
CA MET A 389 14.42 -3.80 20.30
C MET A 389 15.50 -4.59 19.54
N ASP A 390 16.76 -4.13 19.57
CA ASP A 390 17.86 -4.79 18.83
C ASP A 390 18.13 -6.19 19.39
N GLY A 391 18.53 -7.11 18.51
CA GLY A 391 18.90 -8.48 18.90
C GLY A 391 20.11 -8.51 19.84
N ASN A 392 21.04 -7.57 19.68
CA ASN A 392 22.22 -7.47 20.54
C ASN A 392 21.92 -6.71 21.84
N LYS A 393 21.68 -7.48 22.90
CA LYS A 393 21.34 -6.99 24.24
C LYS A 393 22.43 -6.19 24.95
N ALA A 394 23.67 -6.17 24.44
CA ALA A 394 24.74 -5.35 25.00
C ALA A 394 24.45 -3.84 24.80
N ILE A 395 23.76 -3.47 23.72
CA ILE A 395 23.41 -2.08 23.38
C ILE A 395 22.52 -1.45 24.46
N HIS A 396 21.65 -2.25 25.09
CA HIS A 396 20.72 -1.77 26.12
C HIS A 396 21.42 -1.07 27.30
N HIS A 397 22.66 -1.45 27.63
CA HIS A 397 23.44 -0.77 28.67
C HIS A 397 23.88 0.64 28.27
N TYR A 398 24.11 0.87 26.98
CA TYR A 398 24.51 2.18 26.44
C TYR A 398 23.31 3.10 26.30
N LEU A 399 22.14 2.57 25.94
CA LEU A 399 20.89 3.35 25.92
C LEU A 399 20.60 4.00 27.28
N LEU A 400 20.80 3.27 28.38
CA LEU A 400 20.58 3.80 29.73
C LEU A 400 21.57 4.92 30.12
N LYS A 401 22.73 5.02 29.44
CA LYS A 401 23.73 6.08 29.67
C LYS A 401 23.46 7.34 28.86
N ASN A 402 22.46 7.33 27.97
CA ASN A 402 22.14 8.48 27.14
C ASN A 402 21.54 9.62 27.98
N ALA A 403 22.12 10.81 27.91
CA ALA A 403 21.67 11.99 28.67
C ALA A 403 20.30 12.53 28.23
N LYS A 404 19.86 12.20 27.01
CA LYS A 404 18.56 12.61 26.43
C LYS A 404 17.47 11.55 26.59
N LEU A 405 17.71 10.51 27.39
CA LEU A 405 16.73 9.44 27.61
C LEU A 405 15.57 9.93 28.48
N THR A 406 14.35 9.84 27.97
CA THR A 406 13.14 10.30 28.65
C THR A 406 12.48 9.20 29.49
N LEU A 407 11.61 9.58 30.44
CA LEU A 407 10.88 8.63 31.29
C LEU A 407 9.94 7.71 30.47
N ASP A 408 9.37 8.23 29.38
CA ASP A 408 8.49 7.44 28.50
C ASP A 408 9.27 6.34 27.77
N GLU A 409 10.48 6.67 27.30
CA GLU A 409 11.40 5.72 26.68
C GLU A 409 11.81 4.62 27.68
N VAL A 410 12.14 4.99 28.91
CA VAL A 410 12.45 4.02 29.98
C VAL A 410 11.24 3.14 30.30
N GLY A 411 10.04 3.73 30.35
CA GLY A 411 8.79 3.00 30.55
C GLY A 411 8.44 2.06 29.41
N PHE A 412 8.85 2.38 28.18
CA PHE A 412 8.77 1.46 27.03
C PHE A 412 9.77 0.32 27.18
N MET A 413 11.05 0.61 27.43
CA MET A 413 12.09 -0.39 27.65
C MET A 413 11.72 -1.38 28.77
N ALA A 414 11.21 -0.87 29.89
CA ALA A 414 10.80 -1.70 31.02
C ALA A 414 9.67 -2.69 30.69
N ARG A 415 8.85 -2.44 29.66
CA ARG A 415 7.79 -3.34 29.20
C ARG A 415 8.30 -4.43 28.25
N LEU A 416 9.44 -4.24 27.60
CA LEU A 416 9.93 -5.14 26.57
C LEU A 416 10.41 -6.48 27.16
N PRO A 417 9.87 -7.63 26.72
CA PRO A 417 10.34 -8.95 27.16
C PRO A 417 11.70 -9.33 26.56
N SER A 418 12.15 -8.62 25.52
CA SER A 418 13.46 -8.79 24.88
C SER A 418 14.60 -8.06 25.60
N LEU A 419 14.29 -7.17 26.55
CA LEU A 419 15.30 -6.35 27.23
C LEU A 419 16.28 -7.19 28.06
N ASN A 420 17.50 -6.68 28.23
CA ASN A 420 18.52 -7.31 29.06
C ASN A 420 18.10 -7.26 30.55
N PRO A 421 18.08 -8.39 31.29
CA PRO A 421 17.72 -8.42 32.71
C PRO A 421 18.60 -7.50 33.57
N ASP A 422 19.89 -7.37 33.25
CA ASP A 422 20.81 -6.50 34.00
C ASP A 422 20.47 -5.01 33.83
N VAL A 423 19.87 -4.64 32.70
CA VAL A 423 19.36 -3.28 32.46
C VAL A 423 18.07 -3.05 33.24
N LEU A 424 17.18 -4.04 33.30
CA LEU A 424 15.96 -3.95 34.13
C LEU A 424 16.31 -3.73 35.60
N ASP A 425 17.33 -4.42 36.12
CA ASP A 425 17.83 -4.21 37.49
C ASP A 425 18.40 -2.80 37.69
N LYS A 426 19.21 -2.30 36.76
CA LYS A 426 19.74 -0.91 36.83
C LYS A 426 18.62 0.14 36.81
N ILE A 427 17.57 -0.08 36.02
CA ILE A 427 16.39 0.80 36.02
C ILE A 427 15.70 0.74 37.39
N ALA A 428 15.54 -0.46 37.96
CA ALA A 428 14.90 -0.67 39.25
C ALA A 428 15.72 -0.16 40.46
N GLU A 429 17.03 0.00 40.33
CA GLU A 429 17.90 0.59 41.36
C GLU A 429 17.83 2.12 41.38
N SER A 430 17.48 2.74 40.25
CA SER A 430 17.43 4.19 40.10
C SER A 430 16.15 4.78 40.72
N PRO A 431 16.24 5.61 41.79
CA PRO A 431 15.07 6.20 42.43
C PRO A 431 14.27 7.11 41.48
N GLY A 432 14.95 7.79 40.55
CA GLY A 432 14.29 8.68 39.58
C GLY A 432 13.30 7.96 38.67
N TYR A 433 13.57 6.70 38.32
CA TYR A 433 12.66 5.89 37.49
C TYR A 433 11.58 5.20 38.32
N THR A 434 11.95 4.68 39.49
CA THR A 434 11.02 3.94 40.37
C THR A 434 10.03 4.83 41.13
N GLN A 435 10.22 6.15 41.13
CA GLN A 435 9.19 7.08 41.57
C GLN A 435 7.96 7.08 40.64
N ASN A 436 8.15 6.78 39.35
CA ASN A 436 7.05 6.70 38.42
C ASN A 436 6.30 5.36 38.58
N PRO A 437 5.00 5.37 38.92
CA PRO A 437 4.22 4.15 39.12
C PRO A 437 4.06 3.33 37.82
N THR A 438 4.06 3.98 36.65
CA THR A 438 3.97 3.30 35.35
C THR A 438 5.22 2.48 35.05
N ILE A 439 6.40 3.03 35.31
CA ILE A 439 7.69 2.32 35.15
C ILE A 439 7.78 1.18 36.15
N THR A 440 7.43 1.44 37.41
CA THR A 440 7.42 0.42 38.47
C THR A 440 6.50 -0.74 38.11
N LYS A 441 5.29 -0.45 37.60
CA LYS A 441 4.35 -1.45 37.10
C LYS A 441 4.97 -2.23 35.93
N ALA A 442 5.53 -1.55 34.94
CA ALA A 442 6.17 -2.21 33.80
C ALA A 442 7.26 -3.21 34.24
N LEU A 443 8.15 -2.80 35.15
CA LEU A 443 9.21 -3.66 35.68
C LEU A 443 8.66 -4.90 36.41
N VAL A 444 7.63 -4.74 37.25
CA VAL A 444 7.05 -5.86 38.01
C VAL A 444 6.36 -6.87 37.11
N TYR A 445 5.74 -6.41 36.02
CA TYR A 445 5.01 -7.26 35.08
C TYR A 445 5.88 -7.89 33.99
N ASN A 446 7.13 -7.45 33.84
CA ASN A 446 8.05 -7.99 32.84
C ASN A 446 8.62 -9.36 33.30
N PRO A 447 8.50 -10.43 32.49
CA PRO A 447 8.96 -11.77 32.85
C PRO A 447 10.50 -11.89 32.99
N LYS A 448 11.27 -10.99 32.38
CA LYS A 448 12.74 -10.98 32.47
C LYS A 448 13.26 -10.20 33.69
N THR A 449 12.41 -9.48 34.41
CA THR A 449 12.83 -8.81 35.63
C THR A 449 13.19 -9.84 36.70
N PRO A 450 14.37 -9.76 37.32
CA PRO A 450 14.75 -10.65 38.40
C PRO A 450 13.73 -10.63 39.55
N VAL A 451 13.30 -11.81 39.97
CA VAL A 451 12.18 -11.99 40.92
C VAL A 451 12.42 -11.24 42.23
N LYS A 452 13.67 -11.19 42.71
CA LYS A 452 14.05 -10.45 43.93
C LYS A 452 13.76 -8.96 43.77
N THR A 453 14.13 -8.39 42.63
CA THR A 453 13.89 -6.99 42.28
C THR A 453 12.40 -6.70 42.15
N ALA A 454 11.64 -7.57 41.46
CA ALA A 454 10.20 -7.44 41.32
C ALA A 454 9.47 -7.47 42.68
N ILE A 455 9.86 -8.36 43.59
CA ILE A 455 9.30 -8.43 44.95
C ILE A 455 9.58 -7.14 45.74
N ARG A 456 10.79 -6.58 45.64
CA ARG A 456 11.15 -5.29 46.27
C ARG A 456 10.29 -4.14 45.74
N LEU A 457 10.02 -4.11 44.43
CA LEU A 457 9.21 -3.08 43.80
C LEU A 457 7.71 -3.13 44.16
N LEU A 458 7.22 -4.24 44.73
CA LEU A 458 5.85 -4.31 45.25
C LEU A 458 5.57 -3.21 46.27
N ASP A 459 6.59 -2.78 47.04
CA ASP A 459 6.54 -1.68 48.03
C ASP A 459 6.24 -0.31 47.45
N ARG A 460 6.50 -0.13 46.16
CA ARG A 460 6.25 1.12 45.44
C ARG A 460 4.94 1.10 44.65
N LEU A 461 4.30 -0.06 44.48
CA LEU A 461 3.04 -0.17 43.74
C LEU A 461 1.81 0.23 44.59
N PRO A 462 0.78 0.82 43.97
CA PRO A 462 -0.48 1.10 44.64
C PRO A 462 -1.20 -0.20 45.01
N ARG A 463 -2.02 -0.15 46.07
CA ARG A 463 -2.73 -1.33 46.61
C ARG A 463 -3.60 -2.03 45.56
N SER A 464 -4.24 -1.27 44.67
CA SER A 464 -5.06 -1.79 43.57
C SER A 464 -4.25 -2.71 42.65
N GLU A 465 -3.05 -2.28 42.24
CA GLU A 465 -2.17 -3.05 41.37
C GLU A 465 -1.62 -4.30 42.06
N VAL A 466 -1.28 -4.21 43.34
CA VAL A 466 -0.84 -5.39 44.13
C VAL A 466 -1.97 -6.42 44.23
N MET A 467 -3.22 -5.98 44.39
CA MET A 467 -4.40 -6.86 44.39
C MET A 467 -4.62 -7.52 43.03
N ASN A 468 -4.44 -6.78 41.93
CA ASN A 468 -4.53 -7.34 40.58
C ASN A 468 -3.45 -8.40 40.34
N LEU A 469 -2.22 -8.12 40.77
CA LEU A 469 -1.10 -9.05 40.68
C LEU A 469 -1.34 -10.34 41.47
N ALA A 470 -1.91 -10.24 42.67
CA ALA A 470 -2.21 -11.39 43.53
C ALA A 470 -3.27 -12.35 42.94
N LYS A 471 -4.10 -11.88 42.01
CA LYS A 471 -5.12 -12.67 41.32
C LYS A 471 -4.62 -13.36 40.04
N ARG A 472 -3.48 -12.94 39.49
CA ARG A 472 -2.97 -13.46 38.21
C ARG A 472 -2.27 -14.81 38.38
N THR A 473 -2.67 -15.81 37.60
CA THR A 473 -2.07 -17.16 37.59
C THR A 473 -0.89 -17.28 36.62
N THR A 474 -0.84 -16.43 35.59
CA THR A 474 0.16 -16.49 34.49
C THR A 474 1.53 -15.91 34.87
N MET A 475 1.64 -15.27 36.03
CA MET A 475 2.88 -14.64 36.52
C MET A 475 3.72 -15.61 37.36
N ASN A 476 4.97 -15.23 37.65
CA ASN A 476 5.84 -16.02 38.53
C ASN A 476 5.19 -16.24 39.91
N GLN A 477 4.97 -17.50 40.30
CA GLN A 477 4.25 -17.86 41.52
C GLN A 477 4.88 -17.29 42.79
N ARG A 478 6.22 -17.14 42.84
CA ARG A 478 6.91 -16.54 43.99
C ARG A 478 6.55 -15.05 44.16
N LEU A 479 6.38 -14.34 43.05
CA LEU A 479 5.96 -12.94 43.04
C LEU A 479 4.48 -12.81 43.48
N VAL A 480 3.61 -13.70 43.00
CA VAL A 480 2.18 -13.74 43.36
C VAL A 480 2.01 -14.03 44.85
N MET A 481 2.73 -15.01 45.41
CA MET A 481 2.71 -15.33 46.84
C MET A 481 3.22 -14.15 47.69
N ALA A 482 4.27 -13.46 47.26
CA ALA A 482 4.77 -12.27 47.93
C ALA A 482 3.73 -11.13 47.94
N ALA A 483 3.01 -10.94 46.84
CA ALA A 483 1.92 -9.97 46.75
C ALA A 483 0.75 -10.30 47.70
N LYS A 484 0.32 -11.58 47.76
CA LYS A 484 -0.72 -12.05 48.71
C LYS A 484 -0.34 -11.78 50.16
N LYS A 485 0.86 -12.22 50.56
CA LYS A 485 1.40 -12.01 51.92
C LYS A 485 1.44 -10.53 52.31
N LYS A 486 1.68 -9.65 51.34
CA LYS A 486 1.71 -8.21 51.56
C LYS A 486 0.33 -7.61 51.79
N LEU A 487 -0.70 -8.07 51.08
CA LEU A 487 -2.08 -7.62 51.28
C LEU A 487 -2.62 -8.04 52.66
N GLU A 488 -2.25 -9.24 53.11
CA GLU A 488 -2.59 -9.74 54.46
C GLU A 488 -1.94 -8.89 55.56
N ARG A 489 -0.64 -8.56 55.42
CA ARG A 489 0.11 -7.75 56.40
C ARG A 489 -0.41 -6.33 56.57
N LYS A 490 -1.05 -5.73 55.55
CA LYS A 490 -1.57 -4.35 55.60
C LYS A 490 -3.05 -4.29 56.02
N THR A 491 -3.67 -5.45 56.23
CA THR A 491 -5.07 -5.58 56.70
C THR A 491 -5.13 -5.88 58.20
N ARG A 492 -4.04 -6.37 58.79
CA ARG A 492 -3.76 -6.28 60.24
C ARG A 492 -3.15 -4.93 60.56
#